data_AF-A0A7Y8FWZ2-F1
#
_entry.id   AF-A0A7Y8FWZ2-F1
#
_cell.length_a   1.000
_cell.length_b   1.000
_cell.length_c   1.000
_cell.angle_alpha   90.00
_cell.angle_beta   90.00
_cell.angle_gamma   90.00
#
_symmetry.space_group_name_H-M   'P 1'
#
loop_
_entity.id
_entity.type
_entity.pdbx_description
1 polymer ?
#
loop_
_entity_poly.entity_id
_entity_poly.type
_entity_poly.pdbx_seq_one_letter_code
_entity_poly.pdbx_strand_id
1 'polypeptide(L)'
;MSKGKGVSLAAQAVPSVRGLHALLVEAIKRPKQYYADQELLKALKSQGGIAALERMVTSDRGESLQIMAMSLNSLKTYAEGHLPGGFKALNDLRLKALEALKIAENRGERANKRSRSGLTLKVAELEHELLLHRQTNMLLLKALAESHDWFFNIHNASSHLLREKAAQDATENLRAILSMAMPPFNTLHTVEAPAPSADVSNIADYRKG
;
A
#
# COMPACT_ATOMS: atom_id res chain seq x y z
N MET A 1 -7.19 37.31 -25.72
CA MET A 1 -7.34 35.88 -26.10
C MET A 1 -5.95 35.26 -26.09
N SER A 2 -5.56 34.64 -24.97
CA SER A 2 -4.20 34.11 -24.79
C SER A 2 -4.12 32.69 -25.35
N LYS A 3 -3.29 32.49 -26.39
CA LYS A 3 -2.94 31.17 -26.92
C LYS A 3 -2.17 30.41 -25.84
N GLY A 4 -2.83 29.44 -25.22
CA GLY A 4 -2.19 28.52 -24.28
C GLY A 4 -1.07 27.75 -24.97
N LYS A 5 0.13 27.82 -24.38
CA LYS A 5 1.32 27.06 -24.79
C LYS A 5 0.96 25.57 -24.89
N GLY A 6 1.04 25.01 -26.09
CA GLY A 6 0.91 23.57 -26.32
C GLY A 6 2.08 22.84 -25.64
N VAL A 7 1.85 22.34 -24.44
CA VAL A 7 2.77 21.41 -23.79
C VAL A 7 2.80 20.13 -24.63
N SER A 8 4.00 19.62 -24.92
CA SER A 8 4.17 18.40 -25.73
C SER A 8 3.36 17.23 -25.14
N LEU A 9 2.68 16.47 -26.01
CA LEU A 9 1.93 15.26 -25.63
C LEU A 9 2.79 14.26 -24.83
N ALA A 10 4.09 14.18 -25.13
CA ALA A 10 5.03 13.33 -24.38
C ALA A 10 5.29 13.86 -22.96
N ALA A 11 5.33 15.19 -22.79
CA ALA A 11 5.55 15.82 -21.48
C ALA A 11 4.34 15.64 -20.54
N GLN A 12 3.14 15.48 -21.10
CA GLN A 12 1.92 15.23 -20.32
C GLN A 12 1.65 13.73 -20.08
N ALA A 13 2.30 12.83 -20.84
CA ALA A 13 2.09 11.40 -20.70
C ALA A 13 2.49 10.85 -19.33
N VAL A 14 3.64 11.28 -18.79
CA VAL A 14 4.11 10.82 -17.47
C VAL A 14 3.21 11.29 -16.32
N PRO A 15 2.84 12.59 -16.22
CA PRO A 15 1.82 13.03 -15.28
C PRO A 15 0.48 12.30 -15.45
N SER A 16 0.05 12.02 -16.68
CA SER A 16 -1.19 11.28 -16.96
C SER A 16 -1.15 9.86 -16.41
N VAL A 17 -0.06 9.13 -16.62
CA VAL A 17 0.12 7.76 -16.09
C VAL A 17 0.15 7.76 -14.56
N ARG A 18 0.78 8.76 -13.94
CA ARG A 18 0.74 8.93 -12.48
C ARG A 18 -0.66 9.27 -11.96
N GLY A 19 -1.40 10.10 -12.69
CA GLY A 19 -2.80 10.43 -12.41
C GLY A 19 -3.68 9.18 -12.47
N LEU A 20 -3.51 8.35 -13.50
CA LEU A 20 -4.23 7.08 -13.63
C LEU A 20 -3.89 6.12 -12.47
N HIS A 21 -2.61 5.99 -12.11
CA HIS A 21 -2.21 5.21 -10.94
C HIS A 21 -2.87 5.73 -9.66
N ALA A 22 -2.85 7.04 -9.41
CA ALA A 22 -3.47 7.65 -8.24
C ALA A 22 -4.99 7.40 -8.20
N LEU A 23 -5.68 7.54 -9.32
CA LEU A 23 -7.11 7.24 -9.45
C LEU A 23 -7.43 5.79 -9.08
N LEU A 24 -6.64 4.83 -9.59
CA LEU A 24 -6.87 3.42 -9.30
C LEU A 24 -6.65 3.11 -7.81
N VAL A 25 -5.65 3.73 -7.18
CA VAL A 25 -5.40 3.60 -5.75
C VAL A 25 -6.56 4.19 -4.93
N GLU A 26 -7.05 5.38 -5.29
CA GLU A 26 -8.20 5.99 -4.59
C GLU A 26 -9.48 5.18 -4.80
N ALA A 27 -9.72 4.63 -6.00
CA ALA A 27 -10.85 3.76 -6.26
C ALA A 27 -10.83 2.48 -5.39
N ILE A 28 -9.64 1.97 -5.05
CA ILE A 28 -9.48 0.83 -4.13
C ILE A 28 -9.68 1.27 -2.66
N LYS A 29 -9.10 2.41 -2.25
CA LYS A 29 -9.19 2.91 -0.86
C LYS A 29 -10.60 3.40 -0.51
N ARG A 30 -11.28 4.04 -1.46
CA ARG A 30 -12.58 4.72 -1.27
C ARG A 30 -13.59 4.32 -2.34
N PRO A 31 -13.90 3.02 -2.51
CA PRO A 31 -14.75 2.55 -3.60
C PRO A 31 -16.18 3.12 -3.54
N LYS A 32 -16.65 3.52 -2.35
CA LYS A 32 -17.94 4.19 -2.16
C LYS A 32 -18.06 5.56 -2.85
N GLN A 33 -16.96 6.20 -3.23
CA GLN A 33 -17.00 7.47 -3.97
C GLN A 33 -17.11 7.24 -5.49
N TYR A 34 -16.77 6.03 -5.96
CA TYR A 34 -16.61 5.74 -7.37
C TYR A 34 -17.54 4.62 -7.88
N TYR A 35 -18.29 3.93 -7.01
CA TYR A 35 -19.16 2.81 -7.41
C TYR A 35 -20.26 3.20 -8.40
N ALA A 36 -20.70 4.46 -8.38
CA ALA A 36 -21.70 4.98 -9.32
C ALA A 36 -21.09 5.57 -10.61
N ASP A 37 -19.76 5.62 -10.72
CA ASP A 37 -19.04 6.15 -11.87
C ASP A 37 -19.04 5.11 -13.01
N GLN A 38 -20.07 5.18 -13.85
CA GLN A 38 -20.27 4.27 -14.97
C GLN A 38 -19.20 4.38 -16.05
N GLU A 39 -18.57 5.55 -16.19
CA GLU A 39 -17.47 5.76 -17.13
C GLU A 39 -16.23 4.99 -16.66
N LEU A 40 -15.87 5.17 -15.39
CA LEU A 40 -14.76 4.45 -14.78
C LEU A 40 -14.99 2.94 -14.79
N LEU A 41 -16.19 2.47 -14.43
CA LEU A 41 -16.53 1.05 -14.47
C LEU A 41 -16.39 0.45 -15.87
N LYS A 42 -16.80 1.18 -16.91
CA LYS A 42 -16.61 0.74 -18.31
C LYS A 42 -15.13 0.71 -18.69
N ALA A 43 -14.36 1.75 -18.33
CA ALA A 43 -12.94 1.83 -18.61
C ALA A 43 -12.16 0.68 -17.95
N LEU A 44 -12.49 0.34 -16.69
CA LEU A 44 -11.82 -0.72 -15.93
C LEU A 44 -12.00 -2.13 -16.51
N LYS A 45 -13.00 -2.38 -17.37
CA LYS A 45 -13.26 -3.71 -17.95
C LYS A 45 -12.15 -4.20 -18.87
N SER A 46 -11.37 -3.31 -19.47
CA SER A 46 -10.29 -3.69 -20.38
C SER A 46 -9.06 -2.80 -20.22
N GLN A 47 -7.91 -3.29 -20.72
CA GLN A 47 -6.69 -2.50 -20.76
C GLN A 47 -6.81 -1.30 -21.71
N GLY A 48 -7.51 -1.47 -22.83
CA GLY A 48 -7.79 -0.36 -23.76
C GLY A 48 -8.73 0.68 -23.16
N GLY A 49 -9.67 0.26 -22.31
CA GLY A 49 -10.61 1.17 -21.64
C GLY A 49 -9.92 2.15 -20.70
N ILE A 50 -8.98 1.67 -19.86
CA ILE A 50 -8.19 2.58 -19.01
C ILE A 50 -7.19 3.43 -19.81
N ALA A 51 -6.72 2.94 -20.97
CA ALA A 51 -5.83 3.71 -21.84
C ALA A 51 -6.58 4.86 -22.54
N ALA A 52 -7.85 4.65 -22.87
CA ALA A 52 -8.72 5.66 -23.49
C ALA A 52 -9.40 6.59 -22.47
N LEU A 53 -9.17 6.41 -21.16
CA LEU A 53 -9.78 7.24 -20.14
C LEU A 53 -9.19 8.65 -20.18
N GLU A 54 -10.05 9.66 -20.17
CA GLU A 54 -9.65 11.07 -20.14
C GLU A 54 -10.44 11.79 -19.06
N ARG A 55 -9.77 12.24 -18.00
CA ARG A 55 -10.42 12.96 -16.91
C ARG A 55 -9.44 13.70 -16.01
N MET A 56 -9.93 14.70 -15.31
CA MET A 56 -9.21 15.33 -14.20
C MET A 56 -9.39 14.53 -12.92
N VAL A 57 -8.30 14.37 -12.17
CA VAL A 57 -8.28 13.72 -10.86
C VAL A 57 -7.48 14.54 -9.87
N THR A 58 -7.91 14.54 -8.62
CA THR A 58 -7.16 15.17 -7.53
C THR A 58 -6.33 14.10 -6.84
N SER A 59 -5.01 14.29 -6.82
CA SER A 59 -4.08 13.45 -6.06
C SER A 59 -4.32 13.59 -4.55
N ASP A 60 -3.89 12.60 -3.76
CA ASP A 60 -3.89 12.63 -2.29
C ASP A 60 -3.21 13.89 -1.71
N ARG A 61 -2.32 14.54 -2.48
CA ARG A 61 -1.62 15.78 -2.13
C ARG A 61 -2.37 17.07 -2.53
N GLY A 62 -3.59 16.97 -3.06
CA GLY A 62 -4.39 18.12 -3.52
C GLY A 62 -4.05 18.63 -4.92
N GLU A 63 -3.12 17.98 -5.63
CA GLU A 63 -2.74 18.36 -6.99
C GLU A 63 -3.77 17.86 -8.02
N SER A 64 -4.22 18.75 -8.91
CA SER A 64 -5.05 18.37 -10.05
C SER A 64 -4.20 17.78 -11.17
N LEU A 65 -4.38 16.49 -11.44
CA LEU A 65 -3.72 15.74 -12.51
C LEU A 65 -4.70 15.47 -13.64
N GLN A 66 -4.28 15.74 -14.88
CA GLN A 66 -5.03 15.37 -16.07
C GLN A 66 -4.62 13.96 -16.51
N ILE A 67 -5.58 13.04 -16.54
CA ILE A 67 -5.48 11.78 -17.27
C ILE A 67 -5.88 12.07 -18.72
N MET A 68 -5.04 11.67 -19.65
CA MET A 68 -5.24 11.82 -21.08
C MET A 68 -5.39 10.45 -21.74
N ALA A 69 -6.28 10.38 -22.71
CA ALA A 69 -6.40 9.22 -23.57
C ALA A 69 -5.09 8.99 -24.34
N MET A 70 -4.65 7.74 -24.38
CA MET A 70 -3.46 7.31 -25.12
C MET A 70 -3.64 5.89 -25.67
N SER A 71 -2.78 5.50 -26.61
CA SER A 71 -2.78 4.12 -27.08
C SER A 71 -2.36 3.16 -25.96
N LEU A 72 -2.85 1.91 -26.01
CA LEU A 72 -2.44 0.88 -25.05
C LEU A 72 -0.92 0.66 -25.04
N ASN A 73 -0.27 0.75 -26.20
CA ASN A 73 1.18 0.59 -26.30
C ASN A 73 1.91 1.77 -25.64
N SER A 74 1.43 3.00 -25.84
CA SER A 74 1.95 4.18 -25.15
C SER A 74 1.81 4.04 -23.64
N LEU A 75 0.64 3.62 -23.16
CA LEU A 75 0.40 3.37 -21.73
C LEU A 75 1.38 2.34 -21.17
N LYS A 76 1.60 1.24 -21.89
CA LYS A 76 2.59 0.21 -21.52
C LYS A 76 3.99 0.81 -21.39
N THR A 77 4.46 1.52 -22.42
CA THR A 77 5.80 2.12 -22.45
C THR A 77 6.02 3.10 -21.30
N TYR A 78 5.08 4.02 -21.08
CA TYR A 78 5.22 5.02 -20.01
C TYR A 78 5.03 4.42 -18.61
N ALA A 79 4.16 3.43 -18.45
CA ALA A 79 4.03 2.72 -17.18
C ALA A 79 5.31 1.95 -16.84
N GLU A 80 5.91 1.26 -17.81
CA GLU A 80 7.15 0.49 -17.62
C GLU A 80 8.31 1.37 -17.17
N GLY A 81 8.47 2.55 -17.77
CA GLY A 81 9.56 3.46 -17.44
C GLY A 81 9.36 4.29 -16.17
N HIS A 82 8.13 4.45 -15.68
CA HIS A 82 7.82 5.50 -14.69
C HIS A 82 6.94 5.08 -13.51
N LEU A 83 6.44 3.84 -13.48
CA LEU A 83 5.73 3.30 -12.32
C LEU A 83 6.51 2.15 -11.68
N PRO A 84 6.52 2.05 -10.34
CA PRO A 84 7.09 0.89 -9.66
C PRO A 84 6.30 -0.37 -10.05
N GLY A 85 6.99 -1.37 -10.60
CA GLY A 85 6.37 -2.61 -11.09
C GLY A 85 5.73 -2.51 -12.49
N GLY A 86 5.93 -1.39 -13.19
CA GLY A 86 5.63 -1.24 -14.60
C GLY A 86 4.15 -1.35 -14.97
N PHE A 87 3.88 -1.70 -16.23
CA PHE A 87 2.49 -1.86 -16.71
C PHE A 87 1.77 -3.01 -16.02
N LYS A 88 2.49 -4.05 -15.61
CA LYS A 88 1.92 -5.19 -14.90
C LYS A 88 1.26 -4.76 -13.59
N ALA A 89 1.99 -4.00 -12.75
CA ALA A 89 1.46 -3.49 -11.50
C ALA A 89 0.25 -2.56 -11.72
N LEU A 90 0.29 -1.71 -12.75
CA LEU A 90 -0.84 -0.86 -13.12
C LEU A 90 -2.08 -1.68 -13.54
N ASN A 91 -1.89 -2.75 -14.32
CA ASN A 91 -2.98 -3.64 -14.70
C ASN A 91 -3.54 -4.43 -13.51
N ASP A 92 -2.71 -4.82 -12.54
CA ASP A 92 -3.16 -5.46 -11.31
C ASP A 92 -3.99 -4.48 -10.45
N LEU A 93 -3.57 -3.21 -10.38
CA LEU A 93 -4.37 -2.14 -9.77
C LEU A 93 -5.71 -1.95 -10.47
N ARG A 94 -5.75 -2.00 -11.81
CA ARG A 94 -7.01 -1.94 -12.59
C ARG A 94 -7.97 -3.06 -12.18
N LEU A 95 -7.48 -4.30 -12.08
CA LEU A 95 -8.30 -5.45 -11.70
C LEU A 95 -8.83 -5.31 -10.27
N LYS A 96 -7.97 -4.90 -9.33
CA LYS A 96 -8.35 -4.65 -7.93
C LYS A 96 -9.35 -3.51 -7.79
N ALA A 97 -9.19 -2.42 -8.55
CA ALA A 97 -10.14 -1.33 -8.57
C ALA A 97 -11.50 -1.81 -9.09
N LEU A 98 -11.54 -2.57 -10.19
CA LEU A 98 -12.78 -3.14 -10.71
C LEU A 98 -13.49 -4.03 -9.67
N GLU A 99 -12.73 -4.88 -8.98
CA GLU A 99 -13.25 -5.73 -7.92
C GLU A 99 -13.79 -4.91 -6.74
N ALA A 100 -13.04 -3.94 -6.25
CA ALA A 100 -13.44 -3.06 -5.16
C ALA A 100 -14.74 -2.28 -5.47
N LEU A 101 -14.85 -1.76 -6.70
CA LEU A 101 -16.07 -1.05 -7.13
C LEU A 101 -17.26 -1.99 -7.26
N LYS A 102 -17.09 -3.20 -7.82
CA LYS A 102 -18.16 -4.20 -7.87
C LYS A 102 -18.59 -4.65 -6.47
N ILE A 103 -17.66 -4.81 -5.53
CA ILE A 103 -17.99 -5.12 -4.13
C ILE A 103 -18.80 -3.97 -3.52
N ALA A 104 -18.42 -2.72 -3.77
CA ALA A 104 -19.15 -1.55 -3.27
C ALA A 104 -20.55 -1.42 -3.89
N GLU A 105 -20.69 -1.63 -5.19
CA GLU A 105 -21.97 -1.69 -5.92
C GLU A 105 -22.85 -2.80 -5.34
N ASN A 106 -22.32 -4.02 -5.23
CA ASN A 106 -23.02 -5.15 -4.64
C ASN A 106 -23.34 -4.95 -3.16
N ARG A 107 -22.56 -4.20 -2.38
CA ARG A 107 -22.88 -3.85 -0.99
C ARG A 107 -24.05 -2.85 -0.93
N GLY A 108 -24.12 -1.90 -1.87
CA GLY A 108 -25.27 -1.02 -2.05
C GLY A 108 -26.54 -1.80 -2.41
N GLU A 109 -26.43 -2.78 -3.31
CA GLU A 109 -27.54 -3.66 -3.68
C GLU A 109 -27.92 -4.68 -2.59
N ARG A 110 -26.93 -5.22 -1.85
CA ARG A 110 -27.14 -6.16 -0.73
C ARG A 110 -27.77 -5.48 0.48
N ALA A 111 -27.53 -4.18 0.71
CA ALA A 111 -28.28 -3.42 1.70
C ALA A 111 -29.79 -3.40 1.37
N ASN A 112 -30.16 -3.55 0.09
CA ASN A 112 -31.55 -3.67 -0.37
C ASN A 112 -32.07 -5.12 -0.49
N LYS A 113 -31.22 -6.16 -0.46
CA LYS A 113 -31.62 -7.58 -0.58
C LYS A 113 -31.25 -8.39 0.66
N ARG A 114 -32.10 -8.32 1.68
CA ARG A 114 -32.15 -9.25 2.84
C ARG A 114 -32.63 -10.66 2.43
N SER A 115 -31.90 -11.39 1.58
CA SER A 115 -32.15 -12.83 1.43
C SER A 115 -31.38 -13.61 2.49
N ARG A 116 -32.02 -14.64 3.07
CA ARG A 116 -31.43 -15.50 4.12
C ARG A 116 -30.10 -16.11 3.65
N SER A 117 -30.00 -16.49 2.37
CA SER A 117 -28.78 -17.03 1.76
C SER A 117 -27.65 -16.00 1.64
N GLY A 118 -27.95 -14.74 1.35
CA GLY A 118 -26.96 -13.66 1.31
C GLY A 118 -26.40 -13.32 2.69
N LEU A 119 -27.25 -13.36 3.72
CA LEU A 119 -26.79 -13.23 5.11
C LEU A 119 -25.91 -14.41 5.52
N THR A 120 -26.28 -15.66 5.19
CA THR A 120 -25.46 -16.83 5.53
C THR A 120 -24.07 -16.77 4.90
N LEU A 121 -23.97 -16.38 3.62
CA LEU A 121 -22.68 -16.22 2.96
C LEU A 121 -21.86 -15.10 3.63
N LYS A 122 -22.51 -13.99 4.01
CA LYS A 122 -21.80 -12.90 4.69
C LYS A 122 -21.32 -13.28 6.09
N VAL A 123 -22.10 -14.07 6.83
CA VAL A 123 -21.68 -14.62 8.12
C VAL A 123 -20.45 -15.50 7.94
N ALA A 124 -20.45 -16.41 6.96
CA ALA A 124 -19.29 -17.26 6.68
C ALA A 124 -18.03 -16.46 6.29
N GLU A 125 -18.18 -15.42 5.45
CA GLU A 125 -17.07 -14.49 5.14
C GLU A 125 -16.53 -13.81 6.40
N LEU A 126 -17.40 -13.29 7.25
CA LEU A 126 -17.01 -12.57 8.47
C LEU A 126 -16.37 -13.49 9.51
N GLU A 127 -16.86 -14.72 9.65
CA GLU A 127 -16.26 -15.74 10.51
C GLU A 127 -14.85 -16.11 10.04
N HIS A 128 -14.64 -16.20 8.73
CA HIS A 128 -13.32 -16.45 8.16
C HIS A 128 -12.35 -15.27 8.40
N GLU A 129 -12.79 -14.03 8.16
CA GLU A 129 -11.99 -12.83 8.46
C GLU A 129 -11.64 -12.76 9.96
N LEU A 130 -12.59 -13.10 10.85
CA LEU A 130 -12.38 -13.13 12.29
C LEU A 130 -11.39 -14.22 12.72
N LEU A 131 -11.40 -15.38 12.07
CA LEU A 131 -10.41 -16.43 12.28
C LEU A 131 -9.00 -15.95 11.91
N LEU A 132 -8.86 -15.32 10.73
CA LEU A 132 -7.59 -14.76 10.27
C LEU A 132 -7.07 -13.70 11.24
N HIS A 133 -7.92 -12.78 11.69
CA HIS A 133 -7.55 -11.78 12.68
C HIS A 133 -7.13 -12.39 14.03
N ARG A 134 -7.81 -13.43 14.50
CA ARG A 134 -7.41 -14.15 15.73
C ARG A 134 -6.05 -14.81 15.57
N GLN A 135 -5.79 -15.42 14.43
CA GLN A 135 -4.50 -16.03 14.12
C GLN A 135 -3.37 -14.99 14.10
N THR A 136 -3.60 -13.84 13.44
CA THR A 136 -2.63 -12.72 13.45
C THR A 136 -2.40 -12.20 14.87
N ASN A 137 -3.46 -12.01 15.67
CA ASN A 137 -3.32 -11.56 17.05
C ASN A 137 -2.53 -12.55 17.91
N MET A 138 -2.74 -13.86 17.75
CA MET A 138 -1.93 -14.86 18.46
C MET A 138 -0.45 -14.77 18.10
N LEU A 139 -0.14 -14.57 16.81
CA LEU A 139 1.24 -14.40 16.35
C LEU A 139 1.88 -13.13 16.92
N LEU A 140 1.14 -12.02 16.94
CA LEU A 140 1.60 -10.74 17.51
C LEU A 140 1.83 -10.84 19.03
N LEU A 141 0.91 -11.48 19.76
CA LEU A 141 1.06 -11.68 21.20
C LEU A 141 2.26 -12.57 21.54
N LYS A 142 2.50 -13.61 20.72
CA LYS A 142 3.70 -14.44 20.84
C LYS A 142 4.97 -13.64 20.59
N ALA A 143 5.00 -12.84 19.52
CA ALA A 143 6.12 -11.97 19.21
C ALA A 143 6.42 -10.98 20.35
N LEU A 144 5.38 -10.42 20.96
CA LEU A 144 5.49 -9.49 22.08
C LEU A 144 6.04 -10.17 23.33
N ALA A 145 5.56 -11.37 23.66
CA ALA A 145 6.05 -12.14 24.79
C ALA A 145 7.54 -12.50 24.62
N GLU A 146 7.94 -12.98 23.44
CA GLU A 146 9.34 -13.29 23.16
C GLU A 146 10.22 -12.02 23.14
N SER A 147 9.70 -10.90 22.66
CA SER A 147 10.41 -9.61 22.69
C SER A 147 10.70 -9.14 24.12
N HIS A 148 9.75 -9.35 25.04
CA HIS A 148 9.95 -9.06 26.45
C HIS A 148 11.12 -9.88 27.04
N ASP A 149 11.17 -11.18 26.74
CA ASP A 149 12.24 -12.05 27.21
C ASP A 149 13.60 -11.69 26.62
N TRP A 150 13.64 -11.28 25.35
CA TRP A 150 14.87 -10.78 24.73
C TRP A 150 15.35 -9.48 25.37
N PHE A 151 14.46 -8.51 25.63
CA PHE A 151 14.86 -7.27 26.31
C PHE A 151 15.39 -7.56 27.72
N PHE A 152 14.76 -8.49 28.45
CA PHE A 152 15.26 -8.93 29.75
C PHE A 152 16.65 -9.56 29.64
N ASN A 153 16.87 -10.44 28.66
CA ASN A 153 18.15 -11.13 28.47
C ASN A 153 19.27 -10.18 28.02
N ILE A 154 18.97 -9.24 27.12
CA ILE A 154 19.92 -8.20 26.68
C ILE A 154 20.27 -7.28 27.85
N HIS A 155 19.29 -6.88 28.66
CA HIS A 155 19.53 -6.02 29.81
C HIS A 155 20.43 -6.71 30.86
N ASN A 156 20.14 -7.97 31.17
CA ASN A 156 20.82 -8.71 32.24
C ASN A 156 22.12 -9.40 31.81
N ALA A 157 22.46 -9.37 30.51
CA ALA A 157 23.71 -9.96 30.03
C ALA A 157 24.93 -9.21 30.58
N SER A 158 25.82 -9.97 31.20
CA SER A 158 26.96 -9.47 31.97
C SER A 158 28.11 -8.92 31.12
N SER A 159 28.20 -9.28 29.83
CA SER A 159 29.25 -8.80 28.93
C SER A 159 28.70 -8.14 27.67
N HIS A 160 29.48 -7.23 27.09
CA HIS A 160 29.13 -6.57 25.82
C HIS A 160 28.90 -7.58 24.69
N LEU A 161 29.78 -8.58 24.56
CA LEU A 161 29.67 -9.62 23.54
C LEU A 161 28.38 -10.45 23.68
N LEU A 162 27.96 -10.74 24.92
CA LEU A 162 26.70 -11.44 25.18
C LEU A 162 25.48 -10.57 24.86
N ARG A 163 25.55 -9.26 25.13
CA ARG A 163 24.49 -8.31 24.75
C ARG A 163 24.34 -8.19 23.24
N GLU A 164 25.45 -8.10 22.53
CA GLU A 164 25.48 -8.00 21.06
C GLU A 164 24.92 -9.27 20.42
N LYS A 165 25.35 -10.44 20.88
CA LYS A 165 24.79 -11.72 20.43
C LYS A 165 23.29 -11.84 20.72
N ALA A 166 22.86 -11.53 21.95
CA ALA A 166 21.45 -11.60 22.33
C ALA A 166 20.58 -10.64 21.52
N ALA A 167 21.08 -9.45 21.18
CA ALA A 167 20.40 -8.50 20.32
C ALA A 167 20.28 -8.99 18.86
N GLN A 168 21.31 -9.66 18.36
CA GLN A 168 21.30 -10.26 17.03
C GLN A 168 20.32 -11.43 16.96
N ASP A 169 20.36 -12.35 17.92
CA ASP A 169 19.44 -13.49 18.02
C ASP A 169 17.97 -13.00 18.11
N ALA A 170 17.71 -11.94 18.91
CA ALA A 170 16.38 -11.34 19.02
C ALA A 170 15.88 -10.75 17.68
N THR A 171 16.77 -10.11 16.93
CA THR A 171 16.44 -9.52 15.62
C THR A 171 16.12 -10.60 14.58
N GLU A 172 16.89 -11.70 14.57
CA GLU A 172 16.66 -12.83 13.67
C GLU A 172 15.33 -13.53 13.99
N ASN A 173 15.04 -13.75 15.27
CA ASN A 173 13.78 -14.35 15.69
C ASN A 173 12.57 -13.46 15.36
N LEU A 174 12.64 -12.13 15.56
CA LEU A 174 11.58 -11.21 15.12
C LEU A 174 11.32 -11.31 13.63
N ARG A 175 12.38 -11.35 12.81
CA ARG A 175 12.25 -11.52 11.36
C ARG A 175 11.60 -12.86 11.00
N ALA A 176 11.96 -13.94 11.69
CA ALA A 176 11.35 -15.24 11.49
C ALA A 176 9.84 -15.23 11.82
N ILE A 177 9.45 -14.67 12.96
CA ILE A 177 8.05 -14.56 13.38
C ILE A 177 7.25 -13.70 12.38
N LEU A 178 7.81 -12.59 11.92
CA LEU A 178 7.16 -11.73 10.93
C LEU A 178 7.06 -12.39 9.56
N SER A 179 8.02 -13.24 9.18
CA SER A 179 7.94 -14.00 7.93
C SER A 179 6.76 -14.98 7.90
N MET A 180 6.27 -15.41 9.06
CA MET A 180 5.07 -16.24 9.21
C MET A 180 3.76 -15.46 9.12
N ALA A 181 3.81 -14.12 9.17
CA ALA A 181 2.61 -13.30 9.03
C ALA A 181 2.12 -13.28 7.57
N MET A 182 0.81 -13.06 7.38
CA MET A 182 0.24 -12.91 6.05
C MET A 182 0.63 -11.54 5.45
N PRO A 183 0.98 -11.44 4.15
CA PRO A 183 1.18 -10.17 3.49
C PRO A 183 -0.07 -9.26 3.60
N PRO A 184 0.08 -7.94 3.80
CA PRO A 184 1.31 -7.14 3.76
C PRO A 184 2.06 -7.03 5.10
N PHE A 185 1.59 -7.69 6.15
CA PHE A 185 2.06 -7.52 7.54
C PHE A 185 3.36 -8.29 7.85
N ASN A 186 3.98 -8.88 6.84
CA ASN A 186 5.19 -9.68 6.94
C ASN A 186 6.48 -8.89 6.66
N THR A 187 6.39 -7.56 6.54
CA THR A 187 7.55 -6.69 6.32
C THR A 187 7.73 -5.70 7.47
N LEU A 188 8.96 -5.55 7.94
CA LEU A 188 9.33 -4.44 8.82
C LEU A 188 9.55 -3.21 7.95
N HIS A 189 8.78 -2.15 8.18
CA HIS A 189 9.19 -0.83 7.73
C HIS A 189 10.45 -0.46 8.52
N THR A 190 11.62 -0.64 7.91
CA THR A 190 12.87 -0.07 8.43
C THR A 190 12.69 1.44 8.46
N VAL A 191 12.41 1.98 9.65
CA VAL A 191 12.77 3.36 9.95
C VAL A 191 14.29 3.35 9.89
N GLU A 192 14.87 3.91 8.82
CA GLU A 192 16.29 4.22 8.80
C GLU A 192 16.60 4.95 10.11
N ALA A 193 17.42 4.34 10.96
CA ALA A 193 17.98 5.08 12.08
C ALA A 193 18.62 6.33 11.47
N PRO A 194 18.26 7.55 11.92
CA PRO A 194 18.95 8.73 11.44
C PRO A 194 20.44 8.49 11.62
N ALA A 195 21.21 8.73 10.56
CA ALA A 195 22.66 8.60 10.59
C ALA A 195 23.17 9.22 11.90
N PRO A 196 24.15 8.58 12.59
CA PRO A 196 24.65 9.11 13.85
C PRO A 196 24.97 10.58 13.62
N SER A 197 24.20 11.46 14.26
CA SER A 197 24.39 12.89 14.17
C SER A 197 25.85 13.14 14.53
N ALA A 198 26.62 13.73 13.62
CA ALA A 198 28.01 14.09 13.85
C ALA A 198 28.17 15.13 14.98
N ASP A 199 27.05 15.54 15.60
CA ASP A 199 26.97 16.60 16.61
C ASP A 199 26.82 16.08 18.05
N VAL A 200 27.01 14.77 18.30
CA VAL A 200 27.15 14.28 19.67
C VAL A 200 28.57 14.57 20.15
N SER A 201 28.77 15.73 20.77
CA SER A 201 30.04 16.10 21.40
C SER A 201 30.53 14.97 22.30
N ASN A 202 31.79 14.56 22.13
CA ASN A 202 32.38 13.50 22.92
C ASN A 202 32.50 13.99 24.38
N ILE A 203 32.04 13.20 25.35
CA ILE A 203 32.13 13.56 26.79
C ILE A 203 33.58 13.83 27.23
N ALA A 204 34.57 13.32 26.47
CA ALA A 204 35.99 13.60 26.66
C ALA A 204 36.37 15.07 26.38
N ASP A 205 35.63 15.79 25.53
CA ASP A 205 35.91 17.17 25.16
C ASP A 205 35.60 18.17 26.29
N TYR A 206 34.72 17.78 27.23
CA TYR A 206 34.37 18.58 28.42
C TYR A 206 35.33 18.41 29.60
N ARG A 207 36.32 17.51 29.52
CA ARG A 207 37.29 17.24 30.60
C ARG A 207 38.59 18.04 30.49
N LYS A 208 38.74 18.89 29.47
CA LYS A 208 39.85 19.83 29.34
C LYS A 208 39.34 21.27 29.52
N GLY A 209 39.00 21.58 30.76
CA GLY A 209 38.70 22.93 31.25
C GLY A 209 39.21 23.06 32.66
#